data_AF-A0A8J6KH30-F1
#
_entry.id   AF-A0A8J6KH30-F1
#
_cell.length_a   1.000
_cell.length_b   1.000
_cell.length_c   1.000
_cell.angle_alpha   90.00
_cell.angle_beta   90.00
_cell.angle_gamma   90.00
#
_symmetry.space_group_name_H-M   'P 1'
#
loop_
_entity.id
_entity.type
_entity.pdbx_description
1 polymer ?
#
loop_
_entity_poly.entity_id
_entity_poly.type
_entity_poly.pdbx_seq_one_letter_code
_entity_poly.pdbx_strand_id
1 'polypeptide(L)'
;MNFHAVLHKYLIKCFSVVQYDYTGAAPGDYCDNCVNASKPCHCNITFNITQCFQGPVFIYYELSNFYQNHYRYMISKDPTQLSGDLDSLKNPANECSPYRVNSEQKPIAPCGAVANSMFNGTVKPNNWQTEVYNLSSDPYNTGFINEDFIVWMRSAALPTFRKLYRRIDSDNITNCLPEGEYQLRIVYNYPVVSFYGRKKIVFSTVSWMGGKNPFLGIAYLVFGSLCTVFAIIMLIVFIKYQGKMDEDIYH
;
A
#
# COMPACT_ATOMS: atom_id res chain seq x y z
N MET A 1 -22.35 34.24 -10.86
CA MET A 1 -21.57 32.98 -10.88
C MET A 1 -22.08 32.08 -9.76
N ASN A 2 -22.75 30.97 -10.08
CA ASN A 2 -23.36 30.08 -9.10
C ASN A 2 -22.29 29.35 -8.27
N PHE A 3 -22.07 29.82 -7.05
CA PHE A 3 -21.18 29.18 -6.07
C PHE A 3 -21.55 27.70 -5.85
N HIS A 4 -22.85 27.38 -5.94
CA HIS A 4 -23.38 26.00 -5.88
C HIS A 4 -22.90 25.12 -7.05
N ALA A 5 -22.81 25.67 -8.27
CA ALA A 5 -22.35 24.93 -9.44
C ALA A 5 -20.81 24.75 -9.45
N VAL A 6 -20.08 25.72 -8.88
CA VAL A 6 -18.63 25.62 -8.69
C VAL A 6 -18.30 24.60 -7.59
N LEU A 7 -19.02 24.62 -6.45
CA LEU A 7 -18.87 23.60 -5.41
C LEU A 7 -19.12 22.19 -5.96
N HIS A 8 -20.18 21.98 -6.76
CA HIS A 8 -20.51 20.66 -7.32
C HIS A 8 -19.45 20.15 -8.32
N LYS A 9 -18.82 21.05 -9.08
CA LYS A 9 -17.74 20.70 -10.02
C LYS A 9 -16.41 20.38 -9.34
N TYR A 10 -16.14 20.94 -8.16
CA TYR A 10 -14.85 20.83 -7.48
C TYR A 10 -14.84 19.95 -6.23
N LEU A 11 -15.97 19.75 -5.53
CA LEU A 11 -16.03 18.99 -4.28
C LEU A 11 -16.53 17.55 -4.41
N ILE A 12 -17.14 17.17 -5.53
CA ILE A 12 -17.64 15.80 -5.75
C ILE A 12 -16.83 15.12 -6.85
N LYS A 13 -15.50 15.10 -6.72
CA LYS A 13 -14.73 14.03 -7.34
C LYS A 13 -14.93 12.80 -6.48
N CYS A 14 -15.78 11.89 -6.95
CA CYS A 14 -16.10 10.69 -6.20
C CYS A 14 -14.84 9.82 -6.14
N PHE A 15 -14.25 9.74 -4.96
CA PHE A 15 -13.20 8.79 -4.68
C PHE A 15 -13.72 7.39 -5.03
N SER A 16 -13.03 6.70 -5.93
CA SER A 16 -13.44 5.40 -6.43
C SER A 16 -12.40 4.37 -6.02
N VAL A 17 -12.85 3.31 -5.34
CA VAL A 17 -12.02 2.14 -5.01
C VAL A 17 -12.77 0.87 -5.30
N VAL A 18 -12.09 -0.04 -5.99
CA VAL A 18 -12.50 -1.44 -6.14
C VAL A 18 -11.35 -2.34 -5.72
N GLN A 19 -11.69 -3.48 -5.14
CA GLN A 19 -10.72 -4.45 -4.66
C GLN A 19 -11.20 -5.86 -5.00
N TYR A 20 -10.30 -6.69 -5.51
CA TYR A 20 -10.59 -8.06 -5.91
C TYR A 20 -9.61 -9.01 -5.23
N ASP A 21 -10.15 -10.00 -4.51
CA ASP A 21 -9.35 -11.04 -3.88
C ASP A 21 -9.03 -12.13 -4.90
N TYR A 22 -7.74 -12.47 -5.01
CA TYR A 22 -7.24 -13.47 -5.96
C TYR A 22 -6.40 -14.53 -5.28
N THR A 23 -6.67 -14.78 -3.99
CA THR A 23 -5.93 -15.74 -3.19
C THR A 23 -6.17 -17.17 -3.66
N GLY A 24 -7.37 -17.51 -4.11
CA GLY A 24 -7.76 -18.88 -4.42
C GLY A 24 -7.97 -19.74 -3.18
N ALA A 25 -8.45 -19.16 -2.06
CA ALA A 25 -8.46 -19.84 -0.77
C ALA A 25 -9.62 -20.85 -0.63
N ALA A 26 -10.73 -20.62 -1.34
CA ALA A 26 -11.87 -21.53 -1.39
C ALA A 26 -12.10 -22.06 -2.82
N PRO A 27 -12.72 -23.24 -2.99
CA PRO A 27 -13.12 -23.73 -4.31
C PRO A 27 -14.06 -22.74 -5.00
N GLY A 28 -13.76 -22.36 -6.24
CA GLY A 28 -14.51 -21.37 -7.00
C GLY A 28 -14.06 -19.91 -6.79
N ASP A 29 -13.08 -19.65 -5.91
CA ASP A 29 -12.42 -18.35 -5.85
C ASP A 29 -11.57 -18.08 -7.11
N TYR A 30 -11.32 -16.81 -7.40
CA TYR A 30 -10.33 -16.43 -8.41
C TYR A 30 -8.97 -17.06 -8.10
N CYS A 31 -8.38 -17.70 -9.11
CA CYS A 31 -7.05 -18.31 -9.04
C CYS A 31 -6.92 -19.51 -8.08
N ASP A 32 -8.02 -20.17 -7.69
CA ASP A 32 -8.01 -21.41 -6.90
C ASP A 32 -7.11 -22.51 -7.49
N ASN A 33 -7.17 -22.68 -8.81
CA ASN A 33 -6.36 -23.63 -9.58
C ASN A 33 -4.85 -23.37 -9.44
N CYS A 34 -4.44 -22.14 -9.12
CA CYS A 34 -3.02 -21.77 -9.02
C CYS A 34 -2.38 -22.00 -7.65
N VAL A 35 -3.16 -22.36 -6.62
CA VAL A 35 -2.65 -22.56 -5.26
C VAL A 35 -1.68 -23.75 -5.21
N ASN A 36 -2.07 -24.88 -5.81
CA ASN A 36 -1.28 -26.12 -5.83
C ASN A 36 -0.71 -26.46 -7.22
N ALA A 37 -0.81 -25.55 -8.19
CA ALA A 37 -0.27 -25.77 -9.53
C ALA A 37 1.26 -25.61 -9.60
N SER A 38 1.85 -26.26 -10.60
CA SER A 38 3.22 -26.01 -11.04
C SER A 38 3.41 -24.54 -11.43
N LYS A 39 4.60 -23.99 -11.17
CA LYS A 39 4.96 -22.60 -11.49
C LYS A 39 5.68 -22.52 -12.84
N PRO A 40 5.48 -21.46 -13.64
CA PRO A 40 4.59 -20.31 -13.40
C PRO A 40 3.12 -20.65 -13.68
N CYS A 41 2.21 -20.23 -12.79
CA CYS A 41 0.77 -20.38 -12.99
C CYS A 41 0.14 -19.04 -13.37
N HIS A 42 -0.69 -19.01 -14.39
CA HIS A 42 -1.43 -17.82 -14.81
C HIS A 42 -2.91 -17.96 -14.48
N CYS A 43 -3.49 -16.91 -13.90
CA CYS A 43 -4.93 -16.83 -13.69
C CYS A 43 -5.46 -15.49 -14.19
N ASN A 44 -6.70 -15.49 -14.69
CA ASN A 44 -7.35 -14.30 -15.20
C ASN A 44 -8.49 -13.90 -14.26
N ILE A 45 -8.57 -12.62 -13.95
CA ILE A 45 -9.67 -12.03 -13.19
C ILE A 45 -10.41 -11.12 -14.13
N THR A 46 -11.70 -11.37 -14.30
CA THR A 46 -12.59 -10.50 -15.05
C THR A 46 -13.39 -9.66 -14.07
N PHE A 47 -13.43 -8.35 -14.29
CA PHE A 47 -14.15 -7.45 -13.41
C PHE A 47 -14.79 -6.31 -14.19
N ASN A 48 -15.86 -5.75 -13.63
CA ASN A 48 -16.58 -4.65 -14.26
C ASN A 48 -16.40 -3.36 -13.46
N ILE A 49 -16.00 -2.30 -14.14
CA ILE A 49 -15.97 -0.94 -13.60
C ILE A 49 -17.31 -0.29 -13.91
N THR A 50 -18.13 -0.09 -12.88
CA THR A 50 -19.49 0.46 -13.00
C THR A 50 -19.54 1.99 -13.09
N GLN A 51 -18.44 2.68 -12.80
CA GLN A 51 -18.36 4.12 -12.81
C GLN A 51 -16.96 4.56 -13.28
N CYS A 52 -16.90 5.59 -14.12
CA CYS A 52 -15.63 6.12 -14.62
C CYS A 52 -14.72 6.60 -13.48
N PHE A 53 -13.47 6.14 -13.43
CA PHE A 53 -12.51 6.59 -12.41
C PHE A 53 -11.85 7.89 -12.85
N GLN A 54 -12.27 9.00 -12.24
CA GLN A 54 -11.79 10.33 -12.62
C GLN A 54 -10.34 10.59 -12.16
N GLY A 55 -9.50 11.04 -13.09
CA GLY A 55 -8.09 11.36 -12.84
C GLY A 55 -7.18 10.13 -12.85
N PRO A 56 -5.94 10.25 -12.32
CA PRO A 56 -4.98 9.16 -12.33
C PRO A 56 -5.46 8.00 -11.45
N VAL A 57 -5.38 6.78 -11.99
CA VAL A 57 -5.77 5.55 -11.29
C VAL A 57 -4.52 4.85 -10.78
N PHE A 58 -4.51 4.52 -9.50
CA PHE A 58 -3.42 3.83 -8.84
C PHE A 58 -3.81 2.37 -8.59
N ILE A 59 -2.93 1.46 -8.97
CA ILE A 59 -3.08 0.02 -8.78
C ILE A 59 -2.17 -0.38 -7.63
N TYR A 60 -2.73 -1.00 -6.61
CA TYR A 60 -2.01 -1.53 -5.46
C TYR A 60 -2.20 -3.03 -5.35
N TYR A 61 -1.17 -3.73 -4.89
CA TYR A 61 -1.36 -5.06 -4.30
C TYR A 61 -1.50 -4.94 -2.79
N GLU A 62 -2.48 -5.64 -2.23
CA GLU A 62 -2.71 -5.79 -0.80
C GLU A 62 -2.27 -7.20 -0.38
N LEU A 63 -1.44 -7.27 0.65
CA LEU A 63 -1.14 -8.51 1.36
C LEU A 63 -1.69 -8.41 2.77
N SER A 64 -2.33 -9.48 3.24
CA SER A 64 -2.77 -9.61 4.62
C SER A 64 -2.04 -10.72 5.35
N ASN A 65 -2.02 -10.62 6.67
CA ASN A 65 -1.34 -11.56 7.57
C ASN A 65 0.16 -11.72 7.25
N PHE A 66 0.81 -10.63 6.81
CA PHE A 66 2.23 -10.60 6.49
C PHE A 66 2.93 -9.55 7.36
N TYR A 67 3.70 -10.00 8.35
CA TYR A 67 4.26 -9.14 9.40
C TYR A 67 5.60 -8.50 9.01
N GLN A 68 5.59 -7.53 8.08
CA GLN A 68 6.80 -6.75 7.74
C GLN A 68 7.35 -5.93 8.92
N ASN A 69 6.48 -5.62 9.88
CA ASN A 69 6.80 -4.87 11.09
C ASN A 69 7.47 -5.71 12.18
N HIS A 70 7.61 -7.03 11.99
CA HIS A 70 8.35 -7.86 12.93
C HIS A 70 9.81 -7.40 12.99
N TYR A 71 10.32 -7.08 14.19
CA TYR A 71 11.64 -6.46 14.38
C TYR A 71 12.75 -7.16 13.59
N ARG A 72 12.89 -8.49 13.72
CA ARG A 72 13.91 -9.27 13.00
C ARG A 72 13.77 -9.23 11.48
N TYR A 73 12.55 -9.10 10.97
CA TYR A 73 12.31 -8.99 9.53
C TYR A 73 12.74 -7.59 9.06
N MET A 74 12.29 -6.55 9.76
CA MET A 74 12.53 -5.15 9.40
C MET A 74 14.02 -4.77 9.38
N ILE A 75 14.80 -5.26 10.33
CA ILE A 75 16.25 -4.97 10.41
C ILE A 75 17.08 -5.84 9.47
N SER A 76 16.54 -6.93 8.93
CA SER A 76 17.29 -7.87 8.09
C SER A 76 17.44 -7.33 6.67
N LYS A 77 18.31 -6.34 6.53
CA LYS A 77 18.72 -5.65 5.30
C LYS A 77 20.02 -4.91 5.56
N ASP A 78 20.78 -4.62 4.51
CA ASP A 78 22.02 -3.85 4.57
C ASP A 78 21.89 -2.54 3.79
N PRO A 79 21.78 -1.37 4.47
CA PRO A 79 21.64 -0.09 3.81
C PRO A 79 22.85 0.30 2.94
N THR A 80 24.08 -0.03 3.36
CA THR A 80 25.29 0.34 2.61
C THR A 80 25.40 -0.52 1.35
N GLN A 81 25.06 -1.80 1.44
CA GLN A 81 24.91 -2.66 0.27
C GLN A 81 23.87 -2.09 -0.71
N LEU A 82 22.68 -1.70 -0.23
CA LEU A 82 21.61 -1.15 -1.09
C LEU A 82 21.97 0.19 -1.72
N SER A 83 22.89 0.95 -1.13
CA SER A 83 23.44 2.17 -1.74
C SER A 83 24.49 1.92 -2.83
N GLY A 84 24.95 0.67 -3.00
CA GLY A 84 25.93 0.27 -4.01
C GLY A 84 27.38 0.27 -3.52
N ASP A 85 27.62 0.24 -2.21
CA ASP A 85 28.97 0.14 -1.66
C ASP A 85 29.64 -1.20 -2.00
N LEU A 86 30.86 -1.14 -2.55
CA LEU A 86 31.57 -2.32 -3.06
C LEU A 86 32.05 -3.25 -1.94
N ASP A 87 32.36 -2.71 -0.76
CA ASP A 87 32.80 -3.51 0.38
C ASP A 87 31.62 -4.26 1.00
N SER A 88 30.48 -3.59 1.15
CA SER A 88 29.22 -4.17 1.63
C SER A 88 28.62 -5.19 0.66
N LEU A 89 28.92 -5.10 -0.64
CA LEU A 89 28.58 -6.14 -1.62
C LEU A 89 29.37 -7.44 -1.41
N LYS A 90 30.62 -7.35 -0.95
CA LYS A 90 31.47 -8.52 -0.65
C LYS A 90 31.23 -9.05 0.77
N ASN A 91 31.03 -8.14 1.72
CA ASN A 91 30.90 -8.42 3.14
C ASN A 91 29.65 -7.76 3.71
N PRO A 92 28.45 -8.30 3.41
CA PRO A 92 27.21 -7.74 3.90
C PRO A 92 27.09 -7.82 5.42
N ALA A 93 26.31 -6.90 5.98
CA ALA A 93 26.08 -6.73 7.40
C ALA A 93 25.51 -8.00 8.10
N ASN A 94 25.79 -8.15 9.39
CA ASN A 94 25.41 -9.36 10.15
C ASN A 94 23.89 -9.46 10.40
N GLU A 95 23.21 -8.32 10.38
CA GLU A 95 21.75 -8.17 10.50
C GLU A 95 21.00 -8.92 9.39
N CYS A 96 21.65 -9.13 8.23
CA CYS A 96 21.09 -9.92 7.14
C CYS A 96 21.00 -11.42 7.43
N SER A 97 21.57 -11.92 8.53
CA SER A 97 21.51 -13.35 8.87
C SER A 97 20.05 -13.85 9.04
N PRO A 98 19.69 -15.04 8.49
CA PRO A 98 20.54 -16.02 7.79
C PRO A 98 20.69 -15.78 6.27
N TYR A 99 20.07 -14.74 5.72
CA TYR A 99 20.08 -14.40 4.29
C TYR A 99 21.27 -13.54 3.87
N ARG A 100 22.41 -13.73 4.55
CA ARG A 100 23.65 -13.00 4.32
C ARG A 100 24.50 -13.64 3.24
N VAL A 101 24.57 -14.97 3.27
CA VAL A 101 25.34 -15.81 2.35
C VAL A 101 24.49 -16.96 1.84
N ASN A 102 24.82 -17.47 0.66
CA ASN A 102 24.15 -18.63 0.06
C ASN A 102 24.79 -19.95 0.54
N SER A 103 24.35 -21.08 -0.02
CA SER A 103 24.87 -22.41 0.34
C SER A 103 26.33 -22.63 -0.08
N GLU A 104 26.82 -21.85 -1.05
CA GLU A 104 28.22 -21.82 -1.54
C GLU A 104 29.10 -20.80 -0.77
N GLN A 105 28.61 -20.23 0.34
CA GLN A 105 29.28 -19.15 1.09
C GLN A 105 29.52 -17.85 0.30
N LYS A 106 28.83 -17.65 -0.82
CA LYS A 106 28.87 -16.38 -1.56
C LYS A 106 27.91 -15.37 -0.92
N PRO A 107 28.29 -14.09 -0.80
CA PRO A 107 27.40 -13.04 -0.29
C PRO A 107 26.18 -12.89 -1.20
N ILE A 108 25.00 -12.69 -0.61
CA ILE A 108 23.75 -12.46 -1.33
C ILE A 108 23.60 -10.95 -1.55
N ALA A 109 23.34 -10.54 -2.78
CA ALA A 109 23.11 -9.14 -3.13
C ALA A 109 21.74 -8.97 -3.82
N PRO A 110 20.77 -8.29 -3.18
CA PRO A 110 20.75 -7.78 -1.82
C PRO A 110 20.46 -8.85 -0.76
N CYS A 111 21.08 -8.70 0.41
CA CYS A 111 20.93 -9.60 1.53
C CYS A 111 19.68 -9.30 2.37
N GLY A 112 19.31 -10.29 3.20
CA GLY A 112 18.31 -10.09 4.25
C GLY A 112 16.90 -10.61 3.93
N ALA A 113 16.10 -10.76 4.99
CA ALA A 113 14.77 -11.36 4.91
C ALA A 113 13.79 -10.50 4.09
N VAL A 114 13.95 -9.17 4.11
CA VAL A 114 13.08 -8.25 3.37
C VAL A 114 13.22 -8.51 1.87
N ALA A 115 14.44 -8.48 1.34
CA ALA A 115 14.66 -8.72 -0.09
C ALA A 115 14.33 -10.17 -0.50
N ASN A 116 14.75 -11.15 0.31
CA ASN A 116 14.56 -12.57 -0.01
C ASN A 116 13.07 -12.98 -0.10
N SER A 117 12.17 -12.23 0.54
CA SER A 117 10.73 -12.53 0.54
C SER A 117 9.94 -11.76 -0.52
N MET A 118 10.58 -11.01 -1.42
CA MET A 118 9.89 -10.27 -2.49
C MET A 118 9.45 -11.18 -3.64
N PHE A 119 10.30 -12.14 -4.03
CA PHE A 119 10.09 -13.01 -5.17
C PHE A 119 10.34 -14.45 -4.72
N ASN A 120 9.31 -15.31 -4.65
CA ASN A 120 9.58 -16.72 -4.45
C ASN A 120 8.52 -17.62 -5.10
N GLY A 121 9.01 -18.59 -5.89
CA GLY A 121 8.28 -19.73 -6.43
C GLY A 121 9.08 -21.04 -6.30
N THR A 122 9.19 -21.54 -5.07
CA THR A 122 9.55 -22.90 -4.59
C THR A 122 11.02 -23.39 -4.63
N VAL A 123 11.47 -23.89 -3.45
CA VAL A 123 12.77 -24.48 -3.03
C VAL A 123 13.98 -23.50 -3.09
N LYS A 124 14.53 -23.08 -1.94
CA LYS A 124 15.93 -22.53 -1.90
C LYS A 124 16.87 -23.68 -2.34
N PRO A 125 17.98 -23.51 -3.11
CA PRO A 125 19.03 -22.48 -2.96
C PRO A 125 19.81 -22.10 -4.28
N ASN A 126 20.83 -21.23 -4.14
CA ASN A 126 21.81 -20.72 -5.13
C ASN A 126 21.25 -20.10 -6.42
N ASN A 127 21.32 -18.77 -6.45
CA ASN A 127 20.96 -17.85 -7.53
C ASN A 127 19.46 -17.55 -7.60
N TRP A 128 19.18 -16.28 -7.34
CA TRP A 128 17.92 -15.56 -7.57
C TRP A 128 17.20 -16.07 -8.84
N GLN A 129 15.86 -16.27 -8.81
CA GLN A 129 15.11 -16.67 -10.01
C GLN A 129 15.27 -15.67 -11.18
N THR A 130 15.57 -14.41 -10.83
CA THR A 130 15.93 -13.34 -11.74
C THR A 130 16.79 -12.36 -10.96
N GLU A 131 18.07 -12.26 -11.29
CA GLU A 131 18.98 -11.34 -10.60
C GLU A 131 18.42 -9.92 -10.61
N VAL A 132 18.76 -9.10 -9.62
CA VAL A 132 18.11 -7.78 -9.47
C VAL A 132 18.30 -6.91 -10.73
N TYR A 133 19.39 -7.10 -11.46
CA TYR A 133 19.64 -6.41 -12.73
C TYR A 133 18.84 -6.94 -13.94
N ASN A 134 18.09 -8.03 -13.78
CA ASN A 134 17.22 -8.62 -14.80
C ASN A 134 15.72 -8.46 -14.46
N LEU A 135 15.38 -7.68 -13.42
CA LEU A 135 14.00 -7.44 -13.00
C LEU A 135 13.16 -6.69 -14.05
N SER A 136 13.80 -5.92 -14.91
CA SER A 136 13.18 -5.17 -16.00
C SER A 136 14.08 -5.17 -17.23
N SER A 137 13.47 -5.08 -18.42
CA SER A 137 14.19 -4.83 -19.66
C SER A 137 14.59 -3.35 -19.84
N ASP A 138 14.02 -2.44 -19.03
CA ASP A 138 14.34 -1.03 -19.05
C ASP A 138 15.68 -0.75 -18.33
N PRO A 139 16.70 -0.20 -19.02
CA PRO A 139 18.00 0.08 -18.41
C PRO A 139 17.94 1.11 -17.26
N TYR A 140 16.89 1.92 -17.18
CA TYR A 140 16.71 2.90 -16.11
C TYR A 140 15.93 2.36 -14.91
N ASN A 141 15.39 1.14 -14.99
CA ASN A 141 14.54 0.53 -13.96
C ASN A 141 15.04 -0.88 -13.58
N THR A 142 16.34 -1.00 -13.29
CA THR A 142 17.01 -2.28 -13.04
C THR A 142 17.88 -2.23 -11.77
N GLY A 143 18.28 -3.38 -11.22
CA GLY A 143 19.13 -3.41 -10.03
C GLY A 143 18.43 -2.82 -8.79
N PHE A 144 19.20 -2.26 -7.84
CA PHE A 144 18.64 -1.70 -6.60
C PHE A 144 17.76 -0.45 -6.82
N ILE A 145 17.84 0.17 -8.00
CA ILE A 145 17.00 1.32 -8.37
C ILE A 145 15.65 0.90 -8.96
N ASN A 146 15.39 -0.40 -9.13
CA ASN A 146 14.12 -0.89 -9.64
C ASN A 146 12.94 -0.41 -8.75
N GLU A 147 11.92 0.17 -9.38
CA GLU A 147 10.80 0.81 -8.67
C GLU A 147 10.01 -0.18 -7.81
N ASP A 148 9.69 -1.36 -8.37
CA ASP A 148 8.97 -2.41 -7.66
C ASP A 148 9.77 -2.90 -6.44
N PHE A 149 11.09 -3.04 -6.61
CA PHE A 149 12.01 -3.41 -5.54
C PHE A 149 12.03 -2.37 -4.42
N ILE A 150 12.18 -1.08 -4.75
CA ILE A 150 12.17 0.02 -3.78
C ILE A 150 10.84 0.04 -3.01
N VAL A 151 9.71 -0.12 -3.70
CA VAL A 151 8.38 -0.14 -3.08
C VAL A 151 8.26 -1.31 -2.10
N TRP A 152 8.78 -2.49 -2.45
CA TRP A 152 8.79 -3.64 -1.55
C TRP A 152 9.66 -3.42 -0.32
N MET A 153 10.89 -2.93 -0.50
CA MET A 153 11.89 -2.74 0.57
C MET A 153 11.46 -1.75 1.65
N ARG A 154 10.48 -0.88 1.37
CA ARG A 154 9.84 -0.03 2.38
C ARG A 154 8.93 -0.86 3.28
N SER A 155 9.42 -1.30 4.44
CA SER A 155 8.64 -2.08 5.42
C SER A 155 7.33 -1.38 5.81
N ALA A 156 6.22 -2.11 5.76
CA ALA A 156 4.92 -1.65 6.23
C ALA A 156 4.81 -1.71 7.76
N ALA A 157 4.04 -0.79 8.36
CA ALA A 157 3.81 -0.73 9.80
C ALA A 157 2.78 -1.74 10.32
N LEU A 158 1.88 -2.21 9.44
CA LEU A 158 0.77 -3.10 9.76
C LEU A 158 0.90 -4.44 8.99
N PRO A 159 0.36 -5.55 9.52
CA PRO A 159 0.41 -6.87 8.87
C PRO A 159 -0.50 -6.98 7.63
N THR A 160 -1.46 -6.07 7.50
CA THR A 160 -2.23 -5.87 6.28
C THR A 160 -1.81 -4.55 5.68
N PHE A 161 -1.24 -4.57 4.48
CA PHE A 161 -0.69 -3.38 3.84
C PHE A 161 -0.94 -3.39 2.34
N ARG A 162 -0.96 -2.18 1.77
CA ARG A 162 -1.03 -1.94 0.33
C ARG A 162 0.29 -1.35 -0.14
N LYS A 163 0.76 -1.81 -1.28
CA LYS A 163 1.94 -1.26 -1.95
C LYS A 163 1.59 -0.92 -3.38
N LEU A 164 2.08 0.24 -3.82
CA LEU A 164 1.83 0.74 -5.17
C LEU A 164 2.47 -0.22 -6.16
N TYR A 165 1.71 -0.62 -7.18
CA TYR A 165 2.22 -1.42 -8.28
C TYR A 165 2.39 -0.53 -9.49
N ARG A 166 1.29 0.05 -9.99
CA ARG A 166 1.32 0.87 -11.21
C ARG A 166 0.40 2.08 -11.06
N ARG A 167 0.67 3.10 -11.86
CA ARG A 167 -0.18 4.27 -12.03
C ARG A 167 -0.60 4.31 -13.50
N ILE A 168 -1.90 4.45 -13.73
CA ILE A 168 -2.47 4.72 -15.04
C ILE A 168 -2.73 6.22 -15.06
N ASP A 169 -1.94 6.92 -15.87
CA ASP A 169 -2.19 8.32 -16.14
C ASP A 169 -3.27 8.46 -17.22
N SER A 170 -4.10 9.48 -17.02
CA SER A 170 -5.19 9.79 -17.93
C SER A 170 -4.62 10.60 -19.09
N ASP A 171 -4.50 9.99 -20.26
CA ASP A 171 -4.10 10.71 -21.46
C ASP A 171 -5.15 11.76 -21.86
N ASN A 172 -4.74 12.77 -22.62
CA ASN A 172 -5.51 13.98 -22.99
C ASN A 172 -6.88 13.72 -23.67
N ILE A 173 -7.20 12.48 -24.04
CA ILE A 173 -8.40 12.12 -24.80
C ILE A 173 -9.55 11.66 -23.89
N THR A 174 -9.26 11.07 -22.73
CA THR A 174 -10.26 10.64 -21.74
C THR A 174 -9.75 10.96 -20.35
N ASN A 175 -10.42 11.88 -19.64
CA ASN A 175 -10.08 12.31 -18.27
C ASN A 175 -10.38 11.27 -17.17
N CYS A 176 -10.76 10.04 -17.57
CA CYS A 176 -11.10 8.97 -16.64
C CYS A 176 -10.92 7.59 -17.29
N LEU A 177 -10.72 6.56 -16.46
CA LEU A 177 -10.76 5.16 -16.88
C LEU A 177 -12.23 4.76 -17.09
N PRO A 178 -12.65 4.40 -18.32
CA PRO A 178 -14.06 4.22 -18.67
C PRO A 178 -14.73 3.07 -17.92
N GLU A 179 -16.06 3.14 -17.87
CA GLU A 179 -16.87 2.00 -17.43
C GLU A 179 -16.77 0.87 -18.45
N GLY A 180 -16.78 -0.37 -17.97
CA GLY A 180 -16.66 -1.53 -18.84
C GLY A 180 -16.05 -2.75 -18.17
N GLU A 181 -16.00 -3.83 -18.94
CA GLU A 181 -15.40 -5.08 -18.53
C GLU A 181 -13.90 -5.07 -18.80
N TYR A 182 -13.13 -5.38 -17.76
CA TYR A 182 -11.68 -5.45 -17.78
C TYR A 182 -11.23 -6.86 -17.40
N GLN A 183 -10.11 -7.28 -18.00
CA GLN A 183 -9.48 -8.55 -17.68
C GLN A 183 -8.05 -8.33 -17.21
N LEU A 184 -7.73 -8.87 -16.03
CA LEU A 184 -6.40 -8.84 -15.45
C LEU A 184 -5.78 -10.24 -15.49
N ARG A 185 -4.67 -10.39 -16.20
CA ARG A 185 -3.85 -11.62 -16.21
C ARG A 185 -2.79 -11.54 -15.12
N ILE A 186 -2.88 -12.42 -14.13
CA ILE A 186 -1.96 -12.50 -12.98
C ILE A 186 -1.04 -13.70 -13.13
N VAL A 187 0.25 -13.50 -12.85
CA VAL A 187 1.22 -14.60 -12.65
C VAL A 187 1.26 -14.94 -11.15
N TYR A 188 0.66 -16.07 -10.77
CA TYR A 188 0.54 -16.49 -9.38
C TYR A 188 1.84 -17.13 -8.90
N ASN A 189 2.79 -16.29 -8.52
CA ASN A 189 4.08 -16.74 -8.00
C ASN A 189 4.15 -16.72 -6.47
N TYR A 190 3.43 -15.82 -5.80
CA TYR A 190 3.53 -15.64 -4.35
C TYR A 190 2.50 -16.47 -3.56
N PRO A 191 2.89 -17.56 -2.86
CA PRO A 191 1.95 -18.35 -2.06
C PRO A 191 1.73 -17.68 -0.70
N VAL A 192 0.47 -17.47 -0.32
CA VAL A 192 0.10 -16.88 0.98
C VAL A 192 -0.76 -17.80 1.84
N VAL A 193 -1.33 -18.86 1.25
CA VAL A 193 -2.28 -19.76 1.91
C VAL A 193 -1.62 -20.52 3.07
N SER A 194 -0.32 -20.84 2.97
CA SER A 194 0.43 -21.55 4.01
C SER A 194 0.50 -20.83 5.35
N PHE A 195 0.37 -19.50 5.35
CA PHE A 195 0.31 -18.67 6.55
C PHE A 195 -1.03 -17.95 6.69
N TYR A 196 -2.10 -18.47 6.07
CA TYR A 196 -3.44 -17.87 6.12
C TYR A 196 -3.50 -16.40 5.64
N GLY A 197 -2.58 -16.01 4.76
CA GLY A 197 -2.58 -14.70 4.14
C GLY A 197 -3.59 -14.60 3.01
N ARG A 198 -3.92 -13.36 2.61
CA ARG A 198 -4.76 -13.05 1.45
C ARG A 198 -4.03 -12.09 0.52
N LYS A 199 -4.35 -12.18 -0.76
CA LYS A 199 -3.87 -11.28 -1.81
C LYS A 199 -5.06 -10.59 -2.45
N LYS A 200 -5.00 -9.26 -2.51
CA LYS A 200 -5.98 -8.48 -3.28
C LYS A 200 -5.29 -7.52 -4.22
N ILE A 201 -5.92 -7.28 -5.35
CA ILE A 201 -5.59 -6.16 -6.23
C ILE A 201 -6.57 -5.04 -5.92
N VAL A 202 -6.08 -3.81 -5.80
CA VAL A 202 -6.87 -2.64 -5.43
C VAL A 202 -6.64 -1.55 -6.45
N PHE A 203 -7.71 -1.07 -7.07
CA PHE A 203 -7.68 0.10 -7.94
C PHE A 203 -8.27 1.27 -7.16
N SER A 204 -7.58 2.40 -7.14
CA SER A 204 -7.99 3.58 -6.37
C SER A 204 -7.68 4.85 -7.15
N THR A 205 -8.62 5.79 -7.19
CA THR A 205 -8.28 7.20 -7.45
C THR A 205 -7.75 7.84 -6.17
N VAL A 206 -7.03 8.96 -6.28
CA VAL A 206 -6.62 9.76 -5.11
C VAL A 206 -7.35 11.09 -5.14
N SER A 207 -7.83 11.51 -3.97
CA SER A 207 -8.31 12.87 -3.76
C SER A 207 -7.16 13.76 -3.31
N TRP A 208 -7.38 15.07 -3.21
CA TRP A 208 -6.41 15.99 -2.60
C TRP A 208 -6.01 15.54 -1.18
N MET A 209 -6.95 14.99 -0.41
CA MET A 209 -6.68 14.52 0.95
C MET A 209 -6.13 13.07 0.98
N GLY A 210 -5.72 12.52 -0.17
CA GLY A 210 -5.23 11.16 -0.30
C GLY A 210 -6.35 10.14 -0.55
N GLY A 211 -6.17 8.92 -0.02
CA GLY A 211 -7.10 7.81 -0.18
C GLY A 211 -8.34 7.87 0.72
N LYS A 212 -9.31 6.96 0.53
CA LYS A 212 -10.50 6.86 1.39
C LYS A 212 -10.11 6.49 2.81
N ASN A 213 -10.17 7.49 3.67
CA ASN A 213 -10.05 7.33 5.09
C ASN A 213 -11.05 8.27 5.80
N PRO A 214 -12.25 7.78 6.17
CA PRO A 214 -13.24 8.62 6.84
C PRO A 214 -12.84 8.98 8.27
N PHE A 215 -11.84 8.29 8.85
CA PHE A 215 -11.41 8.49 10.24
C PHE A 215 -11.07 9.96 10.54
N LEU A 216 -10.30 10.60 9.66
CA LEU A 216 -9.86 11.98 9.89
C LEU A 216 -11.04 12.94 9.92
N GLY A 217 -12.00 12.78 8.99
CA GLY A 217 -13.22 13.59 8.96
C GLY A 217 -14.09 13.37 10.20
N ILE A 218 -14.29 12.11 10.61
CA ILE A 218 -15.03 11.76 11.82
C ILE A 218 -14.35 12.34 13.06
N ALA A 219 -13.02 12.22 13.17
CA ALA A 219 -12.25 12.75 14.29
C ALA A 219 -12.42 14.27 14.41
N TYR A 220 -12.29 15.02 13.32
CA TYR A 220 -12.51 16.47 13.33
C TYR A 220 -13.93 16.86 13.74
N LEU A 221 -14.95 16.13 13.29
CA LEU A 221 -16.33 16.38 13.71
C LEU A 221 -16.52 16.13 15.21
N VAL A 222 -15.96 15.03 15.74
CA VAL A 222 -16.04 14.70 17.17
C VAL A 222 -15.28 15.72 18.03
N PHE A 223 -14.02 16.02 17.72
CA PHE A 223 -13.25 17.00 18.51
C PHE A 223 -13.79 18.43 18.36
N GLY A 224 -14.26 18.80 17.16
CA GLY A 224 -14.89 20.09 16.91
C GLY A 224 -16.15 20.29 17.74
N SER A 225 -17.06 19.30 17.72
CA SER A 225 -18.30 19.35 18.53
C SER A 225 -18.01 19.40 20.03
N LEU A 226 -17.07 18.61 20.54
CA LEU A 226 -16.65 18.66 21.95
C LEU A 226 -16.12 20.05 22.35
N CYS A 227 -15.30 20.66 21.50
CA CYS A 227 -14.77 22.00 21.72
C CYS A 227 -15.89 23.06 21.74
N THR A 228 -16.85 23.00 20.82
CA THR A 228 -18.00 23.91 20.79
C THR A 228 -18.86 23.78 22.04
N VAL A 229 -19.14 22.56 22.50
CA VAL A 229 -19.89 22.33 23.75
C VAL A 229 -19.15 22.93 24.94
N PHE A 230 -17.84 22.73 25.04
CA PHE A 230 -17.03 23.29 26.12
C PHE A 230 -17.02 24.83 26.10
N ALA A 231 -16.93 25.43 24.90
CA ALA A 231 -17.00 26.88 24.74
C ALA A 231 -18.36 27.45 25.17
N ILE A 232 -19.47 26.78 24.85
CA ILE A 232 -20.81 27.19 25.28
C ILE A 232 -20.94 27.10 26.81
N ILE A 233 -20.44 26.03 27.44
CA ILE A 233 -20.45 25.89 28.90
C ILE A 233 -19.67 27.04 29.55
N MET A 234 -18.47 27.31 29.07
CA MET A 234 -17.65 28.42 29.58
C MET A 234 -18.32 29.79 29.38
N LEU A 235 -19.01 30.00 28.26
CA LEU A 235 -19.76 31.22 28.00
C LEU A 235 -20.93 31.39 28.98
N ILE A 236 -21.69 30.31 29.25
CA ILE A 236 -22.79 30.33 30.23
C ILE A 236 -22.26 30.65 31.63
N VAL A 237 -21.13 30.04 32.03
CA VAL A 237 -20.47 30.33 33.31
C VAL A 237 -20.03 31.79 33.37
N PHE A 238 -19.40 32.31 32.32
CA PHE A 238 -18.95 33.70 32.26
C PHE A 238 -20.11 34.69 32.42
N ILE A 239 -21.21 34.51 31.66
CA ILE A 239 -22.39 35.38 31.76
C ILE A 239 -22.99 35.32 33.17
N LYS A 240 -23.07 34.13 33.80
CA LYS A 240 -23.60 33.97 35.15
C LYS A 240 -22.74 34.66 36.22
N TYR A 241 -21.41 34.62 36.09
CA TYR A 241 -20.51 35.27 37.02
C TYR A 241 -20.43 36.79 36.83
N GLN A 242 -20.57 37.29 35.60
CA GLN A 242 -20.60 38.71 35.31
C GLN A 242 -21.84 39.38 35.93
N GLY A 243 -23.03 38.77 35.78
CA GLY A 243 -24.25 39.28 36.42
C GLY A 243 -24.20 39.30 37.95
N LYS A 244 -23.39 38.43 38.56
CA LYS A 244 -23.20 38.40 40.02
C LYS A 244 -22.31 39.53 40.53
N MET A 245 -21.27 39.88 39.76
CA MET A 245 -20.40 41.02 40.07
C MET A 245 -21.14 42.35 39.97
N ASP A 246 -22.12 42.47 39.06
CA ASP A 246 -22.94 43.68 38.95
C ASP A 246 -23.90 43.82 40.15
N GLU A 247 -24.51 42.73 40.65
CA GLU A 247 -25.35 42.77 41.87
C GLU A 247 -24.57 43.18 43.13
N ASP A 248 -23.32 42.72 43.27
CA ASP A 248 -22.45 43.04 44.41
C ASP A 248 -21.93 44.51 44.41
N ILE A 249 -22.05 45.24 43.29
CA ILE A 249 -21.63 46.66 43.18
C ILE A 249 -22.75 47.63 43.54
N TYR A 250 -24.01 47.21 43.44
CA TYR A 250 -25.19 48.06 43.70
C TYR A 250 -25.83 47.86 45.08
N HIS A 251 -25.24 47.03 45.94
CA HIS A 251 -25.60 46.84 47.34
C HIS A 251 -24.46 47.26 48.27
#